data_AF-A0A075GEL3-F1
#
_entry.id   AF-A0A075GEL3-F1
#
_cell.length_a   1.000
_cell.length_b   1.000
_cell.length_c   1.000
_cell.angle_alpha   90.00
_cell.angle_beta   90.00
_cell.angle_gamma   90.00
#
_symmetry.space_group_name_H-M   'P 1'
#
loop_
_entity.id
_entity.type
_entity.pdbx_description
1 polymer ?
#
loop_
_entity_poly.entity_id
_entity_poly.type
_entity_poly.pdbx_seq_one_letter_code
_entity_poly.pdbx_strand_id
1 'polypeptide(L)'
;MPNMVTLQGEEDGFFLSLKERLERIDINTDSSDGVHIVCWHSGPAVECDLVIRPSTSNPYPCEVHCELVLHDLYIPSGSGEWGPKEIEHQISWLNNPVGERPQGDARYWIHVRDVVDMISVLFANLPNGVIDVSGRRCWSHEAMSSELEMLFKRVKAAESKTFQLDNLKIFEPNTEPMVSPPRPNLGPLHAACQKAGLNGWHPLVPFRIGLMESIAHQLP
;
A
#
# COMPACT_ATOMS: atom_id res chain seq x y z
N MET A 1 25.36 9.64 0.95
CA MET A 1 24.05 9.34 1.55
C MET A 1 24.30 8.41 2.72
N PRO A 2 23.49 8.41 3.78
CA PRO A 2 23.56 7.33 4.77
C PRO A 2 23.25 6.02 4.05
N ASN A 3 24.16 5.05 4.10
CA ASN A 3 23.93 3.71 3.54
C ASN A 3 23.55 2.70 4.63
N MET A 4 23.15 3.22 5.80
CA MET A 4 22.98 2.48 7.03
C MET A 4 21.68 2.94 7.68
N VAL A 5 20.82 1.98 7.95
CA VAL A 5 19.50 2.13 8.55
C VAL A 5 19.40 1.06 9.63
N THR A 6 18.81 1.40 10.77
CA THR A 6 18.29 0.39 11.70
C THR A 6 16.81 0.22 11.37
N LEU A 7 16.40 -0.96 10.88
CA LEU A 7 14.98 -1.25 10.63
C LEU A 7 14.41 -2.13 11.74
N GLN A 8 13.33 -1.69 12.37
CA GLN A 8 12.69 -2.40 13.49
C GLN A 8 11.18 -2.50 13.28
N GLY A 9 10.59 -3.64 13.64
CA GLY A 9 9.15 -3.88 13.55
C GLY A 9 8.84 -5.38 13.60
N GLU A 10 7.55 -5.73 13.50
CA GLU A 10 7.14 -7.10 13.23
C GLU A 10 7.54 -7.47 11.78
N GLU A 11 8.09 -8.68 11.56
CA GLU A 11 8.47 -9.16 10.22
C GLU A 11 7.23 -9.58 9.40
N ASP A 12 6.38 -8.60 9.09
CA ASP A 12 5.17 -8.76 8.28
C ASP A 12 5.39 -8.33 6.82
N GLY A 13 4.31 -8.39 6.02
CA GLY A 13 4.37 -8.09 4.59
C GLY A 13 4.87 -6.68 4.26
N PHE A 14 4.60 -5.68 5.11
CA PHE A 14 5.09 -4.33 4.90
C PHE A 14 6.57 -4.23 5.25
N PHE A 15 6.94 -4.76 6.43
CA PHE A 15 8.33 -4.77 6.89
C PHE A 15 9.25 -5.43 5.86
N LEU A 16 8.88 -6.63 5.38
CA LEU A 16 9.66 -7.37 4.38
C LEU A 16 9.76 -6.60 3.07
N SER A 17 8.66 -6.01 2.58
CA SER A 17 8.68 -5.18 1.37
C SER A 17 9.61 -3.98 1.49
N LEU A 18 9.65 -3.33 2.66
CA LEU A 18 10.54 -2.20 2.91
C LEU A 18 11.99 -2.65 3.02
N LYS A 19 12.26 -3.72 3.79
CA LYS A 19 13.60 -4.29 3.94
C LYS A 19 14.20 -4.67 2.60
N GLU A 20 13.50 -5.50 1.82
CA GLU A 20 13.92 -5.92 0.48
C GLU A 20 14.18 -4.71 -0.43
N ARG A 21 13.34 -3.68 -0.34
CA ARG A 21 13.50 -2.49 -1.17
C ARG A 21 14.77 -1.71 -0.82
N LEU A 22 15.08 -1.56 0.46
CA LEU A 22 16.27 -0.85 0.93
C LEU A 22 17.54 -1.64 0.59
N GLU A 23 17.55 -2.94 0.87
CA GLU A 23 18.68 -3.83 0.55
C GLU A 23 18.99 -3.87 -0.95
N ARG A 24 17.95 -3.82 -1.81
CA ARG A 24 18.11 -3.77 -3.28
C ARG A 24 18.87 -2.54 -3.79
N ILE A 25 18.96 -1.46 -3.00
CA ILE A 25 19.77 -0.27 -3.31
C ILE A 25 20.99 -0.15 -2.40
N ASP A 26 21.50 -1.28 -1.91
CA ASP A 26 22.72 -1.40 -1.12
C ASP A 26 22.69 -0.63 0.22
N ILE A 27 21.49 -0.47 0.81
CA ILE A 27 21.34 0.05 2.18
C ILE A 27 21.38 -1.12 3.15
N ASN A 28 22.28 -1.05 4.12
CA ASN A 28 22.33 -2.01 5.22
C ASN A 28 21.26 -1.68 6.27
N THR A 29 20.28 -2.56 6.47
CA THR A 29 19.15 -2.40 7.40
C THR A 29 19.41 -2.91 8.82
N ASP A 30 20.56 -3.55 9.04
CA ASP A 30 20.96 -4.16 10.32
C ASP A 30 22.07 -3.34 11.02
N SER A 31 22.28 -2.10 10.58
CA SER A 31 23.29 -1.23 11.18
C SER A 31 22.73 -0.49 12.37
N SER A 32 23.51 -0.38 13.46
CA SER A 32 23.21 0.51 14.60
C SER A 32 23.59 1.97 14.34
N ASP A 33 24.25 2.26 13.23
CA ASP A 33 24.65 3.60 12.83
C ASP A 33 23.70 4.07 11.71
N GLY A 34 23.21 5.31 11.76
CA GLY A 34 22.37 5.89 10.72
C GLY A 34 20.93 6.17 11.15
N VAL A 35 19.99 6.06 10.22
CA VAL A 35 18.58 6.41 10.45
C VAL A 35 17.84 5.23 11.07
N HIS A 36 17.20 5.43 12.21
CA HIS A 36 16.37 4.42 12.84
C HIS A 36 14.92 4.52 12.36
N ILE A 37 14.47 3.50 11.64
CA ILE A 37 13.12 3.38 11.10
C ILE A 37 12.36 2.30 11.87
N VAL A 38 11.17 2.66 12.37
CA VAL A 38 10.27 1.75 13.07
C VAL A 38 8.98 1.56 12.28
N CYS A 39 8.72 0.33 11.85
CA CYS A 39 7.43 -0.12 11.33
C CYS A 39 6.55 -0.52 12.52
N TRP A 40 5.55 0.31 12.85
CA TRP A 40 4.76 0.17 14.07
C TRP A 40 3.27 0.15 13.78
N HIS A 41 2.57 -0.88 14.24
CA HIS A 41 1.10 -0.91 14.25
C HIS A 41 0.51 -1.02 15.66
N SER A 42 1.29 -1.55 16.62
CA SER A 42 0.92 -1.68 18.03
C SER A 42 2.16 -1.91 18.91
N GLY A 43 2.00 -1.84 20.22
CA GLY A 43 3.08 -2.09 21.19
C GLY A 43 3.75 -0.82 21.75
N PRO A 44 4.81 -0.96 22.55
CA PRO A 44 5.50 0.16 23.17
C PRO A 44 6.22 1.02 22.12
N ALA A 45 6.33 2.32 22.38
CA ALA A 45 7.20 3.18 21.58
C ALA A 45 8.67 2.90 21.86
N VAL A 46 9.48 3.24 20.86
CA VAL A 46 10.93 3.12 20.78
C VAL A 46 11.44 4.45 20.23
N GLU A 47 12.53 4.96 20.79
CA GLU A 47 13.19 6.15 20.24
C GLU A 47 13.62 5.85 18.80
N CYS A 48 13.28 6.71 17.85
CA CYS A 48 13.60 6.55 16.44
C CYS A 48 13.51 7.89 15.68
N ASP A 49 14.10 7.93 14.48
CA ASP A 49 14.03 9.10 13.60
C ASP A 49 12.73 9.12 12.78
N LEU A 50 12.28 7.94 12.36
CA LEU A 50 11.12 7.74 11.51
C LEU A 50 10.25 6.60 12.06
N VAL A 51 8.98 6.91 12.35
CA VAL A 51 7.96 5.88 12.56
C VAL A 51 7.03 5.81 11.34
N ILE A 52 6.67 4.59 10.94
CA ILE A 52 5.71 4.31 9.88
C ILE A 52 4.59 3.49 10.49
N ARG A 53 3.35 3.92 10.33
CA ARG A 53 2.19 3.22 10.90
C ARG A 53 0.96 3.27 9.99
N PRO A 54 0.03 2.31 10.09
CA PRO A 54 -1.26 2.43 9.44
C PRO A 54 -2.12 3.51 10.10
N SER A 55 -3.04 4.08 9.34
CA SER A 55 -3.96 5.11 9.84
C SER A 55 -5.00 4.58 10.83
N THR A 56 -5.21 3.26 10.85
CA THR A 56 -6.09 2.53 11.79
C THR A 56 -5.46 2.30 13.15
N SER A 57 -4.14 2.42 13.30
CA SER A 57 -3.49 2.30 14.61
C SER A 57 -3.64 3.59 15.41
N ASN A 58 -3.44 3.48 16.73
CA ASN A 58 -3.37 4.65 17.61
C ASN A 58 -2.21 5.58 17.18
N PRO A 59 -2.28 6.88 17.48
CA PRO A 59 -1.11 7.75 17.33
C PRO A 59 0.11 7.18 18.05
N TYR A 60 1.29 7.40 17.49
CA TYR A 60 2.52 6.93 18.12
C TYR A 60 2.68 7.61 19.49
N PRO A 61 2.98 6.87 20.58
CA PRO A 61 2.87 7.43 21.93
C PRO A 61 4.05 8.31 22.35
N CYS A 62 5.01 8.57 21.45
CA CYS A 62 6.16 9.44 21.68
C CYS A 62 6.27 10.48 20.56
N GLU A 63 6.86 11.64 20.87
CA GLU A 63 7.27 12.58 19.83
C GLU A 63 8.46 12.00 19.05
N VAL A 64 8.36 12.08 17.72
CA VAL A 64 9.37 11.61 16.77
C VAL A 64 9.61 12.70 15.73
N HIS A 65 10.78 12.70 15.11
CA HIS A 65 11.10 13.68 14.07
C HIS A 65 10.14 13.54 12.87
N CYS A 66 9.88 12.32 12.42
CA CYS A 66 8.96 12.05 11.31
C CYS A 66 8.01 10.90 11.64
N GLU A 67 6.72 11.11 11.37
CA GLU A 67 5.70 10.07 11.42
C GLU A 67 5.00 9.96 10.06
N LEU A 68 5.10 8.80 9.42
CA LEU A 68 4.37 8.48 8.19
C LEU A 68 3.12 7.68 8.55
N VAL A 69 1.95 8.22 8.20
CA VAL A 69 0.64 7.57 8.44
C VAL A 69 0.10 7.03 7.12
N LEU A 70 0.05 5.71 6.98
CA LEU A 70 -0.35 5.04 5.75
C LEU A 70 -1.87 4.81 5.74
N HIS A 71 -2.57 5.36 4.74
CA HIS A 71 -4.00 5.18 4.54
C HIS A 71 -4.25 4.27 3.34
N ASP A 72 -5.23 3.37 3.47
CA ASP A 72 -5.69 2.48 2.40
C ASP A 72 -4.54 1.73 1.71
N LEU A 73 -3.51 1.34 2.47
CA LEU A 73 -2.42 0.52 1.97
C LEU A 73 -2.97 -0.84 1.57
N TYR A 74 -2.54 -1.34 0.42
CA TYR A 74 -2.74 -2.74 0.10
C TYR A 74 -1.40 -3.40 -0.28
N ILE A 75 -1.27 -4.64 0.19
CA ILE A 75 -0.12 -5.50 -0.06
C ILE A 75 -0.66 -6.71 -0.83
N PRO A 76 -0.15 -7.01 -2.04
CA PRO A 76 -0.65 -8.11 -2.84
C PRO A 76 -0.70 -9.47 -2.13
N SER A 77 0.27 -9.75 -1.25
CA SER A 77 0.34 -10.97 -0.43
C SER A 77 -0.60 -10.97 0.79
N GLY A 78 -1.25 -9.84 1.08
CA GLY A 78 -2.13 -9.65 2.24
C GLY A 78 -1.69 -8.48 3.10
N SER A 79 -2.61 -7.54 3.36
CA SER A 79 -2.31 -6.25 3.99
C SER A 79 -2.02 -6.31 5.50
N GLY A 80 -2.16 -7.47 6.15
CA GLY A 80 -2.05 -7.58 7.62
C GLY A 80 -2.82 -6.47 8.36
N GLU A 81 -2.18 -5.88 9.36
CA GLU A 81 -2.68 -4.71 10.12
C GLU A 81 -2.51 -3.38 9.38
N TRP A 82 -1.86 -3.37 8.21
CA TRP A 82 -1.45 -2.14 7.54
C TRP A 82 -2.53 -1.47 6.70
N GLY A 83 -3.61 -2.20 6.39
CA GLY A 83 -4.67 -1.64 5.59
C GLY A 83 -5.88 -2.53 5.41
N PRO A 84 -6.88 -2.06 4.63
CA PRO A 84 -8.18 -2.70 4.53
C PRO A 84 -8.10 -4.08 3.87
N LYS A 85 -9.04 -4.95 4.29
CA LYS A 85 -9.12 -6.36 3.87
C LYS A 85 -10.05 -6.63 2.69
N GLU A 86 -10.64 -5.58 2.12
CA GLU A 86 -11.69 -5.70 1.10
C GLU A 86 -11.23 -6.43 -0.16
N ILE A 87 -9.99 -6.20 -0.61
CA ILE A 87 -9.41 -6.90 -1.77
C ILE A 87 -9.26 -8.40 -1.47
N GLU A 88 -8.72 -8.75 -0.29
CA GLU A 88 -8.55 -10.13 0.16
C GLU A 88 -9.91 -10.85 0.26
N HIS A 89 -10.88 -10.21 0.91
CA HIS A 89 -12.24 -10.74 1.06
C HIS A 89 -12.93 -10.93 -0.30
N GLN A 90 -12.79 -9.97 -1.22
CA GLN A 90 -13.39 -10.06 -2.55
C GLN A 90 -12.77 -11.18 -3.38
N ILE A 91 -11.45 -11.38 -3.33
CA ILE A 91 -10.78 -12.50 -4.01
C ILE A 91 -11.19 -13.85 -3.38
N SER A 92 -11.27 -13.93 -2.05
CA SER A 92 -11.75 -15.12 -1.34
C SER A 92 -13.16 -15.50 -1.78
N TRP A 93 -14.07 -14.51 -1.83
CA TRP A 93 -15.44 -14.72 -2.31
C TRP A 93 -15.50 -15.11 -3.80
N LEU A 94 -14.66 -14.53 -4.66
CA LEU A 94 -14.59 -14.91 -6.08
C LEU A 94 -14.12 -16.36 -6.27
N ASN A 95 -13.23 -16.86 -5.39
CA ASN A 95 -12.80 -18.26 -5.39
C ASN A 95 -13.91 -19.21 -4.90
N ASN A 96 -14.70 -18.80 -3.91
CA ASN A 96 -15.80 -19.59 -3.36
C ASN A 96 -17.03 -18.70 -3.07
N PRO A 97 -17.90 -18.46 -4.07
CA PRO A 97 -18.98 -17.49 -3.98
C PRO A 97 -20.16 -18.05 -3.18
N VAL A 98 -19.99 -18.12 -1.86
CA VAL A 98 -21.00 -18.55 -0.89
C VAL A 98 -21.40 -17.36 -0.02
N GLY A 99 -22.69 -17.16 0.17
CA GLY A 99 -23.24 -16.07 0.98
C GLY A 99 -23.26 -14.73 0.24
N GLU A 100 -23.35 -13.65 1.02
CA GLU A 100 -23.47 -12.30 0.50
C GLU A 100 -22.13 -11.81 -0.09
N ARG A 101 -22.22 -11.02 -1.17
CA ARG A 101 -21.05 -10.40 -1.78
C ARG A 101 -20.44 -9.39 -0.80
N PRO A 102 -19.10 -9.40 -0.59
CA PRO A 102 -18.43 -8.42 0.25
C PRO A 102 -18.81 -7.00 -0.13
N GLN A 103 -19.08 -6.19 0.89
CA GLN A 103 -19.29 -4.74 0.78
C GLN A 103 -18.07 -4.02 1.36
N GLY A 104 -17.90 -2.76 1.00
CA GLY A 104 -16.76 -1.95 1.41
C GLY A 104 -16.98 -0.48 1.12
N ASP A 105 -16.04 0.34 1.58
CA ASP A 105 -16.10 1.78 1.41
C ASP A 105 -15.32 2.23 0.16
N ALA A 106 -15.57 3.46 -0.27
CA ALA A 106 -14.70 4.12 -1.25
C ALA A 106 -13.34 4.47 -0.61
N ARG A 107 -12.24 4.28 -1.36
CA ARG A 107 -10.87 4.38 -0.80
C ARG A 107 -9.86 5.02 -1.72
N TYR A 108 -8.78 5.56 -1.14
CA TYR A 108 -7.61 6.09 -1.84
C TYR A 108 -6.48 5.07 -1.83
N TRP A 109 -6.72 3.91 -2.48
CA TRP A 109 -5.78 2.80 -2.51
C TRP A 109 -4.37 3.19 -2.92
N ILE A 110 -3.39 2.64 -2.20
CA ILE A 110 -1.97 2.83 -2.47
C ILE A 110 -1.23 1.50 -2.38
N HIS A 111 -0.41 1.22 -3.40
CA HIS A 111 0.36 0.00 -3.48
C HIS A 111 1.59 0.08 -2.56
N VAL A 112 1.92 -1.01 -1.87
CA VAL A 112 3.13 -1.11 -1.02
C VAL A 112 4.41 -0.66 -1.72
N ARG A 113 4.59 -1.06 -3.00
CA ARG A 113 5.73 -0.66 -3.85
C ARG A 113 5.91 0.85 -3.94
N ASP A 114 4.83 1.61 -4.16
CA ASP A 114 4.90 3.07 -4.24
C ASP A 114 5.36 3.70 -2.91
N VAL A 115 4.92 3.11 -1.78
CA VAL A 115 5.31 3.56 -0.44
C VAL A 115 6.78 3.29 -0.17
N VAL A 116 7.24 2.05 -0.37
CA VAL A 116 8.63 1.67 -0.09
C VAL A 116 9.61 2.34 -1.06
N ASP A 117 9.22 2.56 -2.32
CA ASP A 117 10.01 3.34 -3.28
C ASP A 117 10.17 4.79 -2.79
N MET A 118 9.11 5.41 -2.30
CA MET A 118 9.16 6.77 -1.76
C MET A 118 10.01 6.85 -0.48
N ILE A 119 9.86 5.91 0.46
CA ILE A 119 10.66 5.87 1.69
C ILE A 119 12.16 5.74 1.35
N SER A 120 12.50 4.91 0.35
CA SER A 120 13.88 4.70 -0.10
C SER A 120 14.56 5.98 -0.62
N VAL A 121 13.78 7.04 -0.89
CA VAL A 121 14.30 8.34 -1.31
C VAL A 121 14.19 9.36 -0.17
N LEU A 122 13.11 9.32 0.64
CA LEU A 122 12.89 10.27 1.72
C LEU A 122 13.87 10.13 2.88
N PHE A 123 14.38 8.95 3.19
CA PHE A 123 15.23 8.77 4.38
C PHE A 123 16.55 9.58 4.33
N ALA A 124 16.97 10.03 3.14
CA ALA A 124 18.10 10.94 2.98
C ALA A 124 17.82 12.36 3.51
N ASN A 125 16.55 12.76 3.59
CA ASN A 125 16.10 14.05 4.12
C ASN A 125 14.65 13.93 4.63
N LEU A 126 14.50 13.38 5.83
CA LEU A 126 13.19 13.13 6.42
C LEU A 126 12.42 14.45 6.63
N PRO A 127 11.14 14.52 6.22
CA PRO A 127 10.29 15.63 6.62
C PRO A 127 10.10 15.64 8.14
N ASN A 128 9.63 16.78 8.67
CA ASN A 128 9.34 16.92 10.10
C ASN A 128 7.83 16.85 10.33
N GLY A 129 7.41 16.13 11.37
CA GLY A 129 6.04 16.02 11.85
C GLY A 129 5.28 14.83 11.27
N VAL A 130 3.96 14.88 11.39
CA VAL A 130 3.04 13.84 10.92
C VAL A 130 2.67 14.07 9.46
N ILE A 131 2.94 13.08 8.61
CA ILE A 131 2.75 13.13 7.17
C ILE A 131 1.84 11.99 6.75
N ASP A 132 0.66 12.33 6.22
CA ASP A 132 -0.26 11.34 5.68
C ASP A 132 0.18 10.86 4.29
N VAL A 133 0.05 9.56 4.05
CA VAL A 133 0.35 8.87 2.80
C VAL A 133 -0.89 8.14 2.31
N SER A 134 -1.33 8.44 1.08
CA SER A 134 -2.45 7.74 0.43
C SER A 134 -2.36 7.82 -1.09
N GLY A 135 -3.21 7.06 -1.77
CA GLY A 135 -3.42 7.17 -3.21
C GLY A 135 -4.01 8.53 -3.62
N ARG A 136 -3.91 8.86 -4.91
CA ARG A 136 -4.42 10.15 -5.42
C ARG A 136 -5.86 10.09 -5.93
N ARG A 137 -6.28 8.92 -6.42
CA ARG A 137 -7.58 8.67 -7.03
C ARG A 137 -8.42 7.84 -6.08
N CYS A 138 -9.64 8.30 -5.80
CA CYS A 138 -10.61 7.53 -5.06
C CYS A 138 -11.21 6.45 -5.95
N TRP A 139 -11.41 5.26 -5.41
CA TRP A 139 -12.12 4.16 -6.04
C TRP A 139 -13.31 3.77 -5.17
N SER A 140 -14.51 3.73 -5.76
CA SER A 140 -15.65 3.06 -5.13
C SER A 140 -15.38 1.56 -4.92
N HIS A 141 -15.99 0.98 -3.90
CA HIS A 141 -15.96 -0.47 -3.69
C HIS A 141 -16.54 -1.24 -4.88
N GLU A 142 -17.58 -0.73 -5.52
CA GLU A 142 -18.23 -1.34 -6.69
C GLU A 142 -17.28 -1.38 -7.89
N ALA A 143 -16.55 -0.29 -8.15
CA ALA A 143 -15.56 -0.23 -9.22
C ALA A 143 -14.41 -1.20 -8.96
N MET A 144 -13.87 -1.23 -7.74
CA MET A 144 -12.83 -2.17 -7.32
C MET A 144 -13.31 -3.62 -7.48
N SER A 145 -14.51 -3.93 -6.99
CA SER A 145 -15.11 -5.26 -7.05
C SER A 145 -15.37 -5.72 -8.48
N SER A 146 -15.82 -4.82 -9.37
CA SER A 146 -16.09 -5.14 -10.77
C SER A 146 -14.79 -5.33 -11.56
N GLU A 147 -13.76 -4.53 -11.26
CA GLU A 147 -12.42 -4.69 -11.83
C GLU A 147 -11.82 -6.05 -11.43
N LEU A 148 -11.83 -6.38 -10.13
CA LEU A 148 -11.38 -7.69 -9.64
C LEU A 148 -12.14 -8.85 -10.30
N GLU A 149 -13.47 -8.77 -10.37
CA GLU A 149 -14.29 -9.82 -10.97
C GLU A 149 -13.94 -10.05 -12.45
N MET A 150 -13.74 -8.99 -13.22
CA MET A 150 -13.32 -9.07 -14.61
C MET A 150 -11.91 -9.66 -14.76
N LEU A 151 -10.94 -9.20 -13.95
CA LEU A 151 -9.58 -9.72 -13.96
C LEU A 151 -9.56 -11.22 -13.58
N PHE A 152 -10.28 -11.58 -12.53
CA PHE A 152 -10.38 -12.95 -12.04
C PHE A 152 -10.99 -13.89 -13.08
N LYS A 153 -12.08 -13.48 -13.75
CA LYS A 153 -12.68 -14.25 -14.85
C LYS A 153 -11.68 -14.52 -15.97
N ARG A 154 -10.84 -13.55 -16.32
CA ARG A 154 -9.78 -13.73 -17.34
C ARG A 154 -8.72 -14.72 -16.89
N VAL A 155 -8.28 -14.65 -15.64
CA VAL A 155 -7.32 -15.59 -15.05
C VAL A 155 -7.90 -17.01 -15.06
N LYS A 156 -9.15 -17.22 -14.59
CA LYS A 156 -9.80 -18.54 -14.61
C LYS A 156 -10.04 -19.07 -16.02
N ALA A 157 -10.36 -18.22 -16.98
CA ALA A 157 -10.45 -18.61 -18.39
C ALA A 157 -9.09 -19.04 -18.96
N ALA A 158 -8.00 -18.39 -18.54
CA ALA A 158 -6.64 -18.77 -18.91
C ALA A 158 -6.24 -20.13 -18.32
N GLU A 159 -6.43 -20.32 -17.02
CA GLU A 159 -6.13 -21.58 -16.32
C GLU A 159 -6.87 -22.77 -16.94
N SER A 160 -8.16 -22.58 -17.23
CA SER A 160 -9.00 -23.62 -17.81
C SER A 160 -8.91 -23.74 -19.33
N LYS A 161 -8.19 -22.84 -20.02
CA LYS A 161 -8.11 -22.76 -21.50
C LYS A 161 -9.48 -22.58 -22.17
N THR A 162 -10.39 -21.83 -21.56
CA THR A 162 -11.79 -21.67 -22.00
C THR A 162 -12.16 -20.23 -22.40
N PHE A 163 -11.20 -19.44 -22.89
CA PHE A 163 -11.46 -18.05 -23.30
C PHE A 163 -12.67 -17.89 -24.22
N GLN A 164 -13.54 -16.95 -23.85
CA GLN A 164 -14.71 -16.52 -24.62
C GLN A 164 -14.59 -15.04 -25.00
N LEU A 165 -15.44 -14.57 -25.92
CA LEU A 165 -15.46 -13.17 -26.35
C LEU A 165 -15.63 -12.19 -25.18
N ASP A 166 -16.41 -12.57 -24.16
CA ASP A 166 -16.61 -11.76 -22.96
C ASP A 166 -15.31 -11.55 -22.16
N ASN A 167 -14.38 -12.50 -22.19
CA ASN A 167 -13.07 -12.32 -21.56
C ASN A 167 -12.20 -11.31 -22.30
N LEU A 168 -12.45 -11.06 -23.59
CA LEU A 168 -11.66 -10.16 -24.45
C LEU A 168 -12.23 -8.74 -24.52
N LYS A 169 -13.47 -8.52 -24.03
CA LYS A 169 -14.09 -7.20 -24.03
C LYS A 169 -13.25 -6.20 -23.23
N ILE A 170 -13.08 -5.00 -23.78
CA ILE A 170 -12.50 -3.86 -23.05
C ILE A 170 -13.43 -3.55 -21.87
N PHE A 171 -12.86 -3.45 -20.67
CA PHE A 171 -13.59 -3.15 -19.46
C PHE A 171 -12.93 -1.98 -18.76
N GLU A 172 -13.69 -0.90 -18.61
CA GLU A 172 -13.29 0.33 -17.93
C GLU A 172 -14.34 0.61 -16.85
N PRO A 173 -14.06 0.33 -15.58
CA PRO A 173 -15.00 0.61 -14.52
C PRO A 173 -15.13 2.12 -14.33
N ASN A 174 -16.34 2.59 -14.04
CA ASN A 174 -16.51 3.95 -13.53
C ASN A 174 -15.95 4.01 -12.11
N THR A 175 -14.75 4.52 -11.95
CA THR A 175 -14.02 4.49 -10.68
C THR A 175 -14.55 5.49 -9.65
N GLU A 176 -15.18 6.56 -10.13
CA GLU A 176 -15.53 7.71 -9.29
C GLU A 176 -16.74 7.36 -8.41
N PRO A 177 -16.57 7.38 -7.07
CA PRO A 177 -17.69 7.14 -6.17
C PRO A 177 -18.63 8.35 -6.17
N MET A 178 -19.92 8.09 -5.95
CA MET A 178 -20.92 9.16 -5.82
C MET A 178 -20.61 10.10 -4.64
N VAL A 179 -20.01 9.54 -3.58
CA VAL A 179 -19.50 10.29 -2.42
C VAL A 179 -18.10 9.75 -2.11
N SER A 180 -17.09 10.62 -2.17
CA SER A 180 -15.72 10.27 -1.78
C SER A 180 -15.50 10.60 -0.30
N PRO A 181 -14.81 9.75 0.49
CA PRO A 181 -14.36 10.14 1.81
C PRO A 181 -13.36 11.31 1.72
N PRO A 182 -13.18 12.06 2.82
CA PRO A 182 -12.17 13.11 2.87
C PRO A 182 -10.79 12.51 2.62
N ARG A 183 -10.10 12.99 1.59
CA ARG A 183 -8.71 12.61 1.34
C ARG A 183 -7.82 13.25 2.40
N PRO A 184 -6.84 12.53 2.97
CA PRO A 184 -5.85 13.16 3.83
C PRO A 184 -5.07 14.25 3.07
N ASN A 185 -4.46 15.17 3.83
CA ASN A 185 -3.70 16.26 3.25
C ASN A 185 -2.35 15.77 2.71
N LEU A 186 -2.25 15.58 1.40
CA LEU A 186 -1.01 15.13 0.75
C LEU A 186 -0.01 16.26 0.43
N GLY A 187 -0.31 17.51 0.81
CA GLY A 187 0.56 18.66 0.57
C GLY A 187 1.97 18.49 1.17
N PRO A 188 2.08 18.14 2.47
CA PRO A 188 3.37 17.89 3.11
C PRO A 188 4.16 16.75 2.44
N LEU A 189 3.51 15.62 2.14
CA LEU A 189 4.14 14.48 1.45
C LEU A 189 4.65 14.88 0.05
N HIS A 190 3.83 15.63 -0.69
CA HIS A 190 4.21 16.10 -2.02
C HIS A 190 5.45 16.99 -1.98
N ALA A 191 5.49 17.94 -1.03
CA ALA A 191 6.64 18.82 -0.85
C ALA A 191 7.89 18.06 -0.37
N ALA A 192 7.74 17.07 0.52
CA ALA A 192 8.85 16.22 0.96
C ALA A 192 9.46 15.44 -0.21
N CYS A 193 8.63 14.84 -1.06
CA CYS A 193 9.07 14.16 -2.27
C CYS A 193 9.82 15.10 -3.22
N GLN A 194 9.34 16.34 -3.41
CA GLN A 194 10.04 17.35 -4.22
C GLN A 194 11.42 17.71 -3.66
N LYS A 195 11.52 17.92 -2.34
CA LYS A 195 12.79 18.21 -1.67
C LYS A 195 13.79 17.05 -1.76
N ALA A 196 13.28 15.82 -1.83
CA ALA A 196 14.10 14.63 -2.01
C ALA A 196 14.45 14.32 -3.49
N GLY A 197 14.12 15.22 -4.42
CA GLY A 197 14.49 15.11 -5.83
C GLY A 197 13.48 14.39 -6.73
N LEU A 198 12.29 14.05 -6.21
CA LEU A 198 11.19 13.50 -7.02
C LEU A 198 10.34 14.63 -7.61
N ASN A 199 9.46 14.33 -8.56
CA ASN A 199 8.48 15.29 -9.10
C ASN A 199 7.27 15.50 -8.16
N GLY A 200 7.47 15.30 -6.85
CA GLY A 200 6.44 15.23 -5.84
C GLY A 200 5.73 13.88 -5.74
N TRP A 201 4.75 13.79 -4.84
CA TRP A 201 4.03 12.55 -4.58
C TRP A 201 3.15 12.13 -5.77
N HIS A 202 3.55 11.04 -6.42
CA HIS A 202 2.90 10.46 -7.58
C HIS A 202 3.06 8.93 -7.57
N PRO A 203 2.09 8.19 -6.99
CA PRO A 203 2.06 6.73 -7.09
C PRO A 203 2.11 6.28 -8.55
N LEU A 204 2.99 5.33 -8.86
CA LEU A 204 3.26 4.86 -10.21
C LEU A 204 2.55 3.54 -10.52
N VAL A 205 2.31 2.69 -9.52
CA VAL A 205 1.65 1.41 -9.75
C VAL A 205 0.18 1.63 -10.08
N PRO A 206 -0.29 1.28 -11.30
CA PRO A 206 -1.70 1.38 -11.61
C PRO A 206 -2.49 0.39 -10.74
N PHE A 207 -3.63 0.82 -10.18
CA PHE A 207 -4.40 0.00 -9.25
C PHE A 207 -4.76 -1.38 -9.82
N ARG A 208 -5.14 -1.45 -11.10
CA ARG A 208 -5.38 -2.70 -11.84
C ARG A 208 -4.20 -3.68 -11.77
N ILE A 209 -2.97 -3.19 -11.89
CA ILE A 209 -1.78 -4.04 -11.79
C ILE A 209 -1.66 -4.61 -10.38
N GLY A 210 -1.86 -3.78 -9.36
CA GLY A 210 -1.90 -4.25 -7.98
C GLY A 210 -2.98 -5.30 -7.72
N LEU A 211 -4.18 -5.12 -8.27
CA LEU A 211 -5.26 -6.11 -8.18
C LEU A 211 -4.89 -7.44 -8.88
N MET A 212 -4.21 -7.38 -10.02
CA MET A 212 -3.68 -8.58 -10.69
C MET A 212 -2.64 -9.29 -9.84
N GLU A 213 -1.71 -8.54 -9.22
CA GLU A 213 -0.71 -9.09 -8.30
C GLU A 213 -1.39 -9.76 -7.09
N SER A 214 -2.44 -9.14 -6.51
CA SER A 214 -3.24 -9.74 -5.43
C SER A 214 -3.91 -11.04 -5.84
N ILE A 215 -4.47 -11.11 -7.06
CA ILE A 215 -5.02 -12.37 -7.57
C ILE A 215 -3.92 -13.42 -7.70
N ALA A 216 -2.76 -13.06 -8.28
CA ALA A 216 -1.65 -13.97 -8.51
C ALA A 216 -1.11 -14.60 -7.20
N HIS A 217 -1.04 -13.83 -6.11
CA HIS A 217 -0.66 -14.34 -4.79
C HIS A 217 -1.66 -15.34 -4.18
N GLN A 218 -2.88 -15.38 -4.69
CA GLN A 218 -3.95 -16.29 -4.24
C GLN A 218 -4.13 -17.49 -5.18
N LEU A 219 -3.34 -17.58 -6.26
CA LEU A 219 -3.31 -18.75 -7.12
C LEU A 219 -2.36 -19.81 -6.53
N PRO A 220 -2.69 -21.11 -6.64
CA PRO A 220 -1.85 -22.20 -6.19
C PRO A 220 -0.55 -22.38 -7.01
#